data_AF-A0A6J7L7Q2-F1
#
_entry.id   AF-A0A6J7L7Q2-F1
#
_cell.length_a   1.000
_cell.length_b   1.000
_cell.length_c   1.000
_cell.angle_alpha   90.00
_cell.angle_beta   90.00
_cell.angle_gamma   90.00
#
_symmetry.space_group_name_H-M   'P 1'
#
loop_
_entity.id
_entity.type
_entity.pdbx_description
1 polymer ?
#
loop_
_entity_poly.entity_id
_entity_poly.type
_entity_poly.pdbx_seq_one_letter_code
_entity_poly.pdbx_strand_id
1 'polypeptide(L)'
;MGGALALRLSQIRGSEITGTILLNASIYDERPAMRLVPVISKFISSIPGGVTDVAKPNPPRHVFNRIPLRALHSLQKLWRITEDNLYQVDLPLMVAYSLEDHTVHPTNSETIIDNVFSVDIREVVFENSYHNVALDHDAQLLIEESVLFIQDVISGELSRGESIDEADERELIDAEFESIVSGLSLDESAPTTYLDQLENFEDLDSFTPPNPDLGPTDKNSRLATLATVGGLLYIFIVQLLDFDPIGLGSWPGILAFIGGIAMRIWSSAQRDEDVDEGDDGAKI
;
A
#
# COMPACT_ATOMS: atom_id res chain seq x y z
N MET A 1 -5.93 -12.29 2.20
CA MET A 1 -6.01 -11.35 3.34
C MET A 1 -5.17 -11.82 4.52
N GLY A 2 -5.40 -13.01 5.08
CA GLY A 2 -4.58 -13.54 6.19
C GLY A 2 -3.08 -13.56 5.87
N GLY A 3 -2.69 -14.06 4.69
CA GLY A 3 -1.30 -14.02 4.25
C GLY A 3 -0.70 -12.62 4.12
N ALA A 4 -1.48 -11.61 3.71
CA ALA A 4 -1.03 -10.21 3.65
C ALA A 4 -0.74 -9.65 5.04
N LEU A 5 -1.60 -9.98 6.01
CA LEU A 5 -1.39 -9.59 7.40
C LEU A 5 -0.18 -10.29 8.02
N ALA A 6 0.00 -11.59 7.72
CA ALA A 6 1.16 -12.34 8.16
C ALA A 6 2.45 -11.72 7.61
N LEU A 7 2.53 -11.48 6.30
CA LEU A 7 3.64 -10.76 5.67
C LEU A 7 3.87 -9.40 6.31
N ARG A 8 2.82 -8.60 6.51
CA ARG A 8 2.96 -7.28 7.14
C ARG A 8 3.49 -7.38 8.57
N LEU A 9 3.10 -8.41 9.32
CA LEU A 9 3.61 -8.66 10.65
C LEU A 9 5.09 -9.05 10.60
N SER A 10 5.49 -9.88 9.64
CA SER A 10 6.89 -10.25 9.38
C SER A 10 7.76 -9.03 9.04
N GLN A 11 7.22 -8.07 8.29
CA GLN A 11 7.91 -6.81 7.98
C GLN A 11 8.12 -5.92 9.23
N ILE A 12 7.12 -5.85 10.12
CA ILE A 12 7.17 -4.94 11.28
C ILE A 12 7.91 -5.56 12.47
N ARG A 13 7.71 -6.86 12.70
CA ARG A 13 8.19 -7.58 13.89
C ARG A 13 9.03 -8.79 13.52
N GLY A 14 9.77 -8.71 12.42
CA GLY A 14 10.57 -9.82 11.90
C GLY A 14 11.54 -10.40 12.95
N SER A 15 12.14 -9.55 13.79
CA SER A 15 13.04 -9.97 14.87
C SER A 15 12.38 -10.83 15.96
N GLU A 16 11.06 -10.78 16.07
CA GLU A 16 10.28 -11.56 17.04
C GLU A 16 9.66 -12.83 16.42
N ILE A 17 9.87 -13.06 15.12
CA ILE A 17 9.23 -14.12 14.35
C ILE A 17 10.30 -15.01 13.71
N THR A 18 10.29 -16.29 14.04
CA THR A 18 11.28 -17.26 13.56
C THR A 18 10.99 -17.78 12.16
N GLY A 19 9.74 -17.72 11.70
CA GLY A 19 9.34 -18.18 10.37
C GLY A 19 7.91 -17.78 10.04
N THR A 20 7.54 -17.76 8.76
CA THR A 20 6.18 -17.38 8.33
C THR A 20 5.65 -18.34 7.26
N ILE A 21 4.42 -18.82 7.47
CA ILE A 21 3.71 -19.66 6.52
C ILE A 21 2.62 -18.83 5.83
N LEU A 22 2.64 -18.82 4.50
CA LEU A 22 1.69 -18.14 3.64
C LEU A 22 0.89 -19.16 2.86
N LEU A 23 -0.43 -18.98 2.83
CA LEU A 23 -1.35 -19.79 2.03
C LEU A 23 -2.22 -18.88 1.18
N ASN A 24 -2.12 -19.00 -0.15
CA ASN A 24 -2.87 -18.18 -1.12
C ASN A 24 -2.86 -16.69 -0.73
N ALA A 25 -1.67 -16.18 -0.40
CA ALA A 25 -1.49 -14.83 0.07
C ALA A 25 -1.78 -13.82 -1.04
N SER A 26 -2.63 -12.83 -0.76
CA SER A 26 -2.92 -11.73 -1.67
C SER A 26 -2.17 -10.49 -1.25
N ILE A 27 -1.39 -9.91 -2.15
CA ILE A 27 -0.68 -8.65 -2.00
C ILE A 27 -1.13 -7.60 -3.03
N TYR A 28 -1.80 -8.00 -4.10
CA TYR A 28 -2.47 -7.11 -5.05
C TYR A 28 -3.60 -7.83 -5.79
N ASP A 29 -4.31 -7.10 -6.66
CA ASP A 29 -5.32 -7.64 -7.56
C ASP A 29 -5.35 -6.85 -8.87
N GLU A 30 -5.11 -7.53 -9.98
CA GLU A 30 -4.96 -6.91 -11.31
C GLU A 30 -6.28 -6.56 -11.98
N ARG A 31 -7.40 -7.08 -11.46
CA ARG A 31 -8.73 -6.87 -12.08
C ARG A 31 -9.01 -5.36 -12.20
N PRO A 32 -9.39 -4.85 -13.37
CA PRO A 32 -9.55 -3.41 -13.59
C PRO A 32 -10.61 -2.78 -12.67
N ALA A 33 -11.62 -3.57 -12.28
CA ALA A 33 -12.63 -3.16 -11.30
C ALA A 33 -12.02 -2.74 -9.95
N MET A 34 -10.90 -3.36 -9.53
CA MET A 34 -10.24 -3.05 -8.27
C MET A 34 -9.66 -1.63 -8.26
N ARG A 35 -9.22 -1.09 -9.41
CA ARG A 35 -8.69 0.27 -9.50
C ARG A 35 -9.75 1.35 -9.17
N LEU A 36 -11.03 1.03 -9.36
CA LEU A 36 -12.14 1.96 -9.13
C LEU A 36 -12.71 1.89 -7.70
N VAL A 37 -12.35 0.86 -6.92
CA VAL A 37 -12.85 0.65 -5.55
C VAL A 37 -12.66 1.86 -4.61
N PRO A 38 -11.54 2.61 -4.64
CA PRO A 38 -11.37 3.81 -3.79
C PRO A 38 -12.40 4.90 -4.04
N VAL A 39 -12.92 5.00 -5.27
CA VAL A 39 -13.95 5.97 -5.65
C VAL A 39 -15.34 5.40 -5.40
N ILE A 40 -15.60 4.18 -5.86
CA ILE A 40 -16.91 3.53 -5.76
C ILE A 40 -17.31 3.31 -4.29
N SER A 41 -16.36 2.97 -3.40
CA SER A 41 -16.61 2.75 -1.96
C SER A 41 -17.14 3.99 -1.20
N LYS A 42 -17.06 5.18 -1.79
CA LYS A 42 -17.67 6.40 -1.24
C LYS A 42 -19.17 6.47 -1.50
N PHE A 43 -19.64 5.87 -2.59
CA PHE A 43 -21.03 5.93 -3.05
C PHE A 43 -21.80 4.64 -2.81
N ILE A 44 -21.14 3.48 -2.95
CA ILE A 44 -21.74 2.16 -2.79
C ILE A 44 -21.14 1.51 -1.53
N SER A 45 -22.00 1.03 -0.64
CA SER A 45 -21.55 0.45 0.64
C SER A 45 -21.01 -0.98 0.48
N SER A 46 -21.67 -1.79 -0.35
CA SER A 46 -21.35 -3.22 -0.48
C SER A 46 -21.85 -3.81 -1.80
N ILE A 47 -21.18 -4.87 -2.23
CA ILE A 47 -21.56 -5.70 -3.39
C ILE A 47 -21.95 -7.11 -2.94
N PRO A 48 -22.65 -7.91 -3.76
CA PRO A 48 -22.86 -9.33 -3.50
C PRO A 48 -21.52 -10.05 -3.28
N GLY A 49 -21.49 -10.98 -2.32
CA GLY A 49 -20.32 -11.84 -2.09
C GLY A 49 -20.14 -12.90 -3.18
N GLY A 50 -18.93 -13.42 -3.28
CA GLY A 50 -18.59 -14.52 -4.19
C GLY A 50 -19.12 -15.88 -3.72
N VAL A 51 -18.76 -16.92 -4.47
CA VAL A 51 -18.98 -18.33 -4.09
C VAL A 51 -17.84 -18.83 -3.21
N THR A 52 -18.08 -19.87 -2.40
CA THR A 52 -17.00 -20.56 -1.70
C THR A 52 -16.12 -21.25 -2.74
N ASP A 53 -14.87 -20.83 -2.85
CA ASP A 53 -13.90 -21.35 -3.82
C ASP A 53 -13.16 -22.55 -3.22
N VAL A 54 -13.70 -23.75 -3.50
CA VAL A 54 -13.24 -25.07 -3.07
C VAL A 54 -13.60 -26.08 -4.18
N ALA A 55 -12.68 -26.95 -4.55
CA ALA A 55 -12.87 -27.97 -5.57
C ALA A 55 -13.71 -29.17 -5.08
N LYS A 56 -13.57 -29.56 -3.80
CA LYS A 56 -14.40 -30.60 -3.18
C LYS A 56 -15.92 -30.32 -3.34
N PRO A 57 -16.72 -31.37 -3.60
CA PRO A 57 -18.17 -31.22 -3.72
C PRO A 57 -18.82 -30.90 -2.37
N ASN A 58 -19.86 -30.05 -2.41
CA ASN A 58 -20.65 -29.61 -1.26
C ASN A 58 -19.82 -28.99 -0.11
N PRO A 59 -18.97 -27.98 -0.39
CA PRO A 59 -18.17 -27.36 0.65
C PRO A 59 -19.06 -26.60 1.64
N PRO A 60 -18.69 -26.52 2.93
CA PRO A 60 -19.38 -25.67 3.88
C PRO A 60 -19.31 -24.21 3.41
N ARG A 61 -20.41 -23.46 3.58
CA ARG A 61 -20.45 -22.06 3.19
C ARG A 61 -19.57 -21.23 4.14
N HIS A 62 -18.46 -20.70 3.62
CA HIS A 62 -17.51 -19.88 4.39
C HIS A 62 -17.47 -18.40 3.98
N VAL A 63 -18.14 -18.04 2.88
CA VAL A 63 -18.12 -16.67 2.33
C VAL A 63 -19.28 -15.82 2.85
N PHE A 64 -18.98 -14.55 3.13
CA PHE A 64 -20.00 -13.56 3.47
C PHE A 64 -20.97 -13.33 2.31
N ASN A 65 -22.24 -13.06 2.63
CA ASN A 65 -23.26 -12.76 1.61
C ASN A 65 -22.97 -11.45 0.85
N ARG A 66 -22.20 -10.54 1.44
CA ARG A 66 -21.88 -9.22 0.88
C ARG A 66 -20.44 -8.85 1.23
N ILE A 67 -19.80 -8.13 0.32
CA ILE A 67 -18.45 -7.58 0.51
C ILE A 67 -18.59 -6.06 0.70
N PRO A 68 -18.25 -5.50 1.87
CA PRO A 68 -18.26 -4.07 2.10
C PRO A 68 -17.10 -3.38 1.36
N LEU A 69 -17.41 -2.43 0.47
CA LEU A 69 -16.41 -1.81 -0.40
C LEU A 69 -15.41 -0.93 0.35
N ARG A 70 -15.80 -0.36 1.49
CA ARG A 70 -14.86 0.38 2.36
C ARG A 70 -13.83 -0.54 3.01
N ALA A 71 -14.24 -1.76 3.38
CA ALA A 71 -13.31 -2.76 3.91
C ALA A 71 -12.38 -3.27 2.80
N LEU A 72 -12.91 -3.51 1.60
CA LEU A 72 -12.09 -3.85 0.43
C LEU A 72 -11.07 -2.75 0.12
N HIS A 73 -11.46 -1.48 0.18
CA HIS A 73 -10.52 -0.36 0.04
C HIS A 73 -9.46 -0.35 1.16
N SER A 74 -9.82 -0.70 2.40
CA SER A 74 -8.83 -0.85 3.48
C SER A 74 -7.85 -1.98 3.20
N LEU A 75 -8.32 -3.10 2.65
CA LEU A 75 -7.48 -4.21 2.24
C LEU A 75 -6.52 -3.80 1.12
N GLN A 76 -6.95 -3.00 0.15
CA GLN A 76 -6.07 -2.46 -0.89
C GLN A 76 -4.95 -1.58 -0.34
N LYS A 77 -5.18 -0.87 0.77
CA LYS A 77 -4.13 -0.11 1.45
C LYS A 77 -3.11 -1.04 2.10
N LEU A 78 -3.57 -2.10 2.75
CA LEU A 78 -2.70 -3.13 3.32
C LEU A 78 -1.85 -3.78 2.22
N TRP A 79 -2.48 -4.18 1.12
CA TRP A 79 -1.84 -4.73 -0.07
C TRP A 79 -0.69 -3.86 -0.56
N ARG A 80 -0.95 -2.59 -0.87
CA ARG A 80 0.08 -1.64 -1.32
C ARG A 80 1.25 -1.56 -0.33
N ILE A 81 0.96 -1.37 0.96
CA ILE A 81 2.03 -1.26 1.98
C ILE A 81 2.81 -2.58 2.10
N THR A 82 2.16 -3.73 1.93
CA THR A 82 2.82 -5.03 2.04
C THR A 82 3.70 -5.29 0.82
N GLU A 83 3.17 -5.06 -0.39
CA GLU A 83 3.88 -5.20 -1.66
C GLU A 83 5.12 -4.29 -1.72
N ASP A 84 4.97 -3.01 -1.38
CA ASP A 84 6.06 -2.02 -1.40
C ASP A 84 7.22 -2.37 -0.45
N ASN A 85 7.00 -3.26 0.53
CA ASN A 85 7.97 -3.58 1.58
C ASN A 85 8.32 -5.08 1.64
N LEU A 86 8.08 -5.85 0.57
CA LEU A 86 8.41 -7.29 0.55
C LEU A 86 9.89 -7.55 0.85
N TYR A 87 10.78 -6.68 0.37
CA TYR A 87 12.21 -6.75 0.66
C TYR A 87 12.54 -6.72 2.16
N GLN A 88 11.66 -6.24 3.03
CA GLN A 88 11.91 -6.25 4.48
C GLN A 88 11.74 -7.63 5.12
N VAL A 89 11.25 -8.63 4.38
CA VAL A 89 11.06 -9.98 4.88
C VAL A 89 12.29 -10.82 4.55
N ASP A 90 13.02 -11.22 5.59
CA ASP A 90 14.28 -11.97 5.52
C ASP A 90 14.27 -13.28 6.34
N LEU A 91 13.17 -13.56 7.03
CA LEU A 91 12.97 -14.78 7.83
C LEU A 91 12.64 -16.02 6.96
N PRO A 92 12.83 -17.25 7.44
CA PRO A 92 12.36 -18.46 6.77
C PRO A 92 10.89 -18.36 6.35
N LEU A 93 10.60 -18.67 5.08
CA LEU A 93 9.27 -18.57 4.51
C LEU A 93 8.80 -19.91 3.94
N MET A 94 7.56 -20.28 4.23
CA MET A 94 6.83 -21.25 3.41
C MET A 94 5.76 -20.50 2.61
N VAL A 95 5.85 -20.55 1.28
CA VAL A 95 4.87 -19.96 0.37
C VAL A 95 4.10 -21.09 -0.30
N ALA A 96 2.88 -21.30 0.17
CA ALA A 96 1.99 -22.33 -0.32
C ALA A 96 0.85 -21.72 -1.14
N TYR A 97 0.59 -22.24 -2.34
CA TYR A 97 -0.46 -21.70 -3.20
C TYR A 97 -1.07 -22.72 -4.16
N SER A 98 -2.31 -22.44 -4.56
CA SER A 98 -3.08 -23.22 -5.51
C SER A 98 -2.81 -22.77 -6.94
N LEU A 99 -2.64 -23.73 -7.87
CA LEU A 99 -2.52 -23.41 -9.30
C LEU A 99 -3.82 -22.82 -9.87
N GLU A 100 -4.97 -23.37 -9.45
CA GLU A 100 -6.29 -22.94 -9.87
C GLU A 100 -7.00 -22.16 -8.75
N ASP A 101 -6.58 -20.93 -8.50
CA ASP A 101 -7.24 -20.02 -7.54
C ASP A 101 -8.04 -18.94 -8.27
N HIS A 102 -9.37 -18.95 -8.09
CA HIS A 102 -10.29 -18.01 -8.73
C HIS A 102 -10.48 -16.72 -7.93
N THR A 103 -9.95 -16.68 -6.71
CA THR A 103 -10.07 -15.57 -5.77
C THR A 103 -8.82 -14.69 -5.80
N VAL A 104 -7.64 -15.30 -5.70
CA VAL A 104 -6.31 -14.68 -5.67
C VAL A 104 -5.45 -15.34 -6.73
N HIS A 105 -4.94 -14.58 -7.69
CA HIS A 105 -4.12 -15.15 -8.75
C HIS A 105 -2.78 -15.66 -8.19
N PRO A 106 -2.28 -16.85 -8.60
CA PRO A 106 -1.04 -17.45 -8.10
C PRO A 106 0.20 -16.56 -8.30
N THR A 107 0.17 -15.64 -9.27
CA THR A 107 1.20 -14.61 -9.48
C THR A 107 1.46 -13.73 -8.25
N ASN A 108 0.50 -13.62 -7.32
CA ASN A 108 0.78 -12.99 -6.02
C ASN A 108 1.87 -13.73 -5.26
N SER A 109 1.81 -15.06 -5.21
CA SER A 109 2.80 -15.91 -4.55
C SER A 109 4.15 -15.85 -5.26
N GLU A 110 4.15 -15.91 -6.60
CA GLU A 110 5.37 -15.72 -7.42
C GLU A 110 6.02 -14.37 -7.11
N THR A 111 5.23 -13.30 -7.10
CA THR A 111 5.70 -11.94 -6.77
C THR A 111 6.26 -11.86 -5.35
N ILE A 112 5.66 -12.56 -4.38
CA ILE A 112 6.21 -12.63 -3.02
C ILE A 112 7.57 -13.31 -3.04
N ILE A 113 7.67 -14.51 -3.62
CA ILE A 113 8.92 -15.28 -3.68
C ILE A 113 10.05 -14.49 -4.34
N ASP A 114 9.76 -13.78 -5.42
CA ASP A 114 10.75 -13.02 -6.19
C ASP A 114 11.24 -11.73 -5.51
N ASN A 115 10.50 -11.19 -4.53
CA ASN A 115 10.76 -9.85 -3.98
C ASN A 115 11.05 -9.82 -2.47
N VAL A 116 11.09 -10.97 -1.80
CA VAL A 116 11.54 -11.08 -0.39
C VAL A 116 13.07 -11.25 -0.33
N PHE A 117 13.69 -10.90 0.81
CA PHE A 117 15.11 -11.16 1.07
C PHE A 117 15.37 -12.48 1.83
N SER A 118 14.32 -13.26 2.09
CA SER A 118 14.43 -14.56 2.72
C SER A 118 15.34 -15.50 1.90
N VAL A 119 16.36 -16.05 2.55
CA VAL A 119 17.27 -17.02 1.93
C VAL A 119 16.59 -18.38 1.79
N ASP A 120 15.89 -18.79 2.85
CA ASP A 120 15.20 -20.07 2.92
C ASP A 120 13.71 -19.90 2.59
N ILE A 121 13.35 -20.28 1.36
CA ILE A 121 11.98 -20.26 0.86
C ILE A 121 11.57 -21.69 0.48
N ARG A 122 10.56 -22.22 1.17
CA ARG A 122 9.87 -23.46 0.81
C ARG A 122 8.63 -23.14 0.00
N GLU A 123 8.64 -23.53 -1.26
CA GLU A 123 7.49 -23.41 -2.16
C GLU A 123 6.65 -24.69 -2.13
N VAL A 124 5.33 -24.55 -1.95
CA VAL A 124 4.38 -25.67 -1.94
C VAL A 124 3.24 -25.37 -2.90
N VAL A 125 3.07 -26.21 -3.92
CA VAL A 125 2.07 -26.01 -4.98
C VAL A 125 0.93 -27.02 -4.80
N PHE A 126 -0.31 -26.53 -4.74
CA PHE A 126 -1.52 -27.36 -4.67
C PHE A 126 -2.18 -27.47 -6.04
N GLU A 127 -2.20 -28.69 -6.59
CA GLU A 127 -2.75 -28.97 -7.93
C GLU A 127 -4.23 -29.34 -7.91
N ASN A 128 -4.76 -29.84 -6.77
CA ASN A 128 -6.13 -30.37 -6.69
C ASN A 128 -7.06 -29.48 -5.85
N SER A 129 -6.63 -28.27 -5.49
CA SER A 129 -7.35 -27.40 -4.56
C SER A 129 -7.46 -25.97 -5.09
N TYR A 130 -8.59 -25.32 -4.84
CA TYR A 130 -8.79 -23.88 -5.13
C TYR A 130 -8.39 -23.02 -3.90
N HIS A 131 -8.94 -21.80 -3.77
CA HIS A 131 -8.52 -20.83 -2.75
C HIS A 131 -8.49 -21.36 -1.30
N ASN A 132 -9.52 -22.11 -0.87
CA ASN A 132 -9.63 -22.56 0.52
C ASN A 132 -9.07 -23.97 0.73
N VAL A 133 -7.76 -24.14 0.53
CA VAL A 133 -7.06 -25.44 0.60
C VAL A 133 -7.33 -26.23 1.89
N ALA A 134 -7.46 -25.54 3.04
CA ALA A 134 -7.76 -26.19 4.33
C ALA A 134 -9.09 -26.97 4.35
N LEU A 135 -10.01 -26.66 3.42
CA LEU A 135 -11.28 -27.34 3.25
C LEU A 135 -11.31 -28.24 2.00
N ASP A 136 -10.21 -28.32 1.26
CA ASP A 136 -10.13 -28.88 -0.08
C ASP A 136 -9.28 -30.16 -0.14
N HIS A 137 -9.07 -30.72 -1.33
CA HIS A 137 -8.40 -32.02 -1.53
C HIS A 137 -7.02 -32.10 -0.88
N ASP A 138 -6.23 -31.04 -0.97
CA ASP A 138 -4.83 -31.03 -0.52
C ASP A 138 -4.67 -30.54 0.94
N ALA A 139 -5.76 -30.52 1.72
CA ALA A 139 -5.71 -30.15 3.14
C ALA A 139 -4.71 -30.98 3.95
N GLN A 140 -4.56 -32.27 3.63
CA GLN A 140 -3.61 -33.15 4.31
C GLN A 140 -2.16 -32.79 3.97
N LEU A 141 -1.88 -32.50 2.69
CA LEU A 141 -0.57 -32.05 2.24
C LEU A 141 -0.18 -30.73 2.91
N LEU A 142 -1.13 -29.78 2.98
CA LEU A 142 -0.93 -28.52 3.69
C LEU A 142 -0.53 -28.73 5.16
N ILE A 143 -1.16 -29.67 5.86
CA ILE A 143 -0.82 -29.99 7.26
C ILE A 143 0.58 -30.58 7.35
N GLU A 144 0.90 -31.55 6.50
CA GLU A 144 2.20 -32.23 6.50
C GLU A 144 3.34 -31.24 6.25
N GLU A 145 3.24 -30.45 5.19
CA GLU A 145 4.25 -29.43 4.84
C GLU A 145 4.37 -28.35 5.93
N SER A 146 3.26 -27.92 6.51
CA SER A 146 3.28 -26.94 7.61
C SER A 146 4.01 -27.49 8.84
N VAL A 147 3.75 -28.74 9.22
CA VAL A 147 4.39 -29.37 10.38
C VAL A 147 5.89 -29.55 10.13
N LEU A 148 6.27 -30.02 8.94
CA LEU A 148 7.68 -30.15 8.56
C LEU A 148 8.39 -28.81 8.61
N PHE A 149 7.82 -27.77 7.99
CA PHE A 149 8.42 -26.43 8.02
C PHE A 149 8.62 -25.91 9.45
N ILE A 150 7.64 -26.11 10.33
CA ILE A 150 7.75 -25.71 11.74
C ILE A 150 8.88 -26.48 12.44
N GLN A 151 9.02 -27.78 12.19
CA GLN A 151 10.09 -28.59 12.77
C GLN A 151 11.46 -28.13 12.27
N ASP A 152 11.59 -27.83 10.99
CA ASP A 152 12.84 -27.41 10.37
C ASP A 152 13.28 -26.02 10.89
N VAL A 153 12.33 -25.10 11.08
CA VAL A 153 12.60 -23.79 11.71
C VAL A 153 12.98 -23.93 13.18
N ILE A 154 12.31 -24.79 13.96
CA ILE A 154 12.61 -24.99 15.38
C ILE A 154 13.96 -25.71 15.59
N SER A 155 14.31 -26.64 14.69
CA SER A 155 15.58 -27.36 14.75
C SER A 155 16.78 -26.53 14.30
N GLY A 156 16.53 -25.38 13.66
CA GLY A 156 17.57 -24.52 13.08
C GLY A 156 18.05 -24.97 11.69
N GLU A 157 17.39 -25.97 11.08
CA GLU A 157 17.67 -26.37 9.69
C GLU A 157 17.31 -25.25 8.68
N LEU A 158 16.26 -24.46 8.99
CA LEU A 158 15.93 -23.23 8.27
C LEU A 158 16.20 -22.04 9.20
N SER A 159 17.10 -21.15 8.80
CA SER A 159 17.51 -19.99 9.61
C SER A 159 17.43 -18.70 8.79
N ARG A 160 17.55 -17.55 9.47
CA ARG A 160 17.56 -16.23 8.82
C ARG A 160 18.92 -15.99 8.15
N GLY A 161 19.29 -16.81 7.16
CA GLY A 161 20.51 -16.66 6.37
C GLY A 161 21.83 -16.70 7.16
N GLU A 162 21.79 -16.95 8.46
CA GLU A 162 22.97 -17.17 9.29
C GLU A 162 23.38 -18.61 9.09
N SER A 163 24.52 -18.82 8.43
CA SER A 163 25.19 -20.11 8.56
C SER A 163 25.36 -20.40 10.06
N ILE A 164 25.29 -21.68 10.45
CA ILE A 164 25.42 -22.10 11.87
C ILE A 164 26.63 -21.43 12.54
N ASP A 165 27.71 -21.21 11.78
CA ASP A 165 28.94 -20.55 12.22
C ASP A 165 28.75 -19.04 12.55
N GLU A 166 27.86 -18.32 11.85
CA GLU A 166 27.60 -16.89 12.06
C GLU A 166 26.64 -16.61 13.24
N ALA A 167 25.72 -17.54 13.53
CA ALA A 167 24.83 -17.44 14.69
C ALA A 167 25.63 -17.52 16.01
N ASP A 168 26.58 -18.47 16.08
CA ASP A 168 27.51 -18.62 17.21
C ASP A 168 28.38 -17.35 17.40
N GLU A 169 28.84 -16.73 16.30
CA GLU A 169 29.58 -15.47 16.35
C GLU A 169 28.75 -14.31 16.91
N ARG A 170 27.45 -14.22 16.56
CA ARG A 170 26.58 -13.17 17.12
C ARG A 170 26.33 -13.33 18.60
N GLU A 171 26.10 -14.55 19.08
CA GLU A 171 25.93 -14.80 20.52
C GLU A 171 27.19 -14.40 21.31
N LEU A 172 28.38 -14.66 20.74
CA LEU A 172 29.65 -14.19 21.28
C LEU A 172 29.78 -12.66 21.26
N ILE A 173 29.37 -12.01 20.16
CA ILE A 173 29.41 -10.55 20.02
C ILE A 173 28.46 -9.88 21.02
N ASP A 174 27.24 -10.39 21.18
CA ASP A 174 26.26 -9.85 22.11
C ASP A 174 26.73 -10.00 23.56
N ALA A 175 27.36 -11.14 23.90
CA ALA A 175 27.97 -11.35 25.20
C ALA A 175 29.15 -10.40 25.47
N GLU A 176 30.02 -10.15 24.48
CA GLU A 176 31.08 -9.14 24.60
C GLU A 176 30.51 -7.73 24.73
N PHE A 177 29.49 -7.38 23.95
CA PHE A 177 28.86 -6.08 24.00
C PHE A 177 28.22 -5.81 25.36
N GLU A 178 27.50 -6.78 25.93
CA GLU A 178 26.98 -6.71 27.31
C GLU A 178 28.10 -6.58 28.35
N SER A 179 29.25 -7.24 28.15
CA SER A 179 30.44 -7.03 29.00
C SER A 179 31.00 -5.61 28.87
N ILE A 180 30.97 -5.00 27.68
CA ILE A 180 31.43 -3.63 27.45
C ILE A 180 30.45 -2.63 28.07
N VAL A 181 29.15 -2.83 27.87
CA VAL A 181 28.08 -1.98 28.41
C VAL A 181 28.06 -2.06 29.94
N SER A 182 28.21 -3.24 30.53
CA SER A 182 28.29 -3.40 31.98
C SER A 182 29.59 -2.82 32.57
N GLY A 183 30.67 -2.76 31.81
CA GLY A 183 31.93 -2.10 32.18
C GLY A 183 31.90 -0.56 32.06
N LEU A 184 30.97 -0.01 31.27
CA LEU A 184 30.72 1.42 31.14
C LEU A 184 29.79 1.88 32.26
N SER A 185 30.36 2.13 33.44
CA SER A 185 29.65 2.80 34.53
C SER A 185 29.21 4.20 34.09
N LEU A 186 27.89 4.42 34.09
CA LEU A 186 27.16 5.69 33.94
C LEU A 186 27.60 6.74 34.98
N ASP A 187 28.76 7.37 34.80
CA ASP A 187 29.09 8.61 35.50
C ASP A 187 29.75 9.56 34.51
N GLU A 188 28.95 10.52 34.03
CA GLU A 188 29.30 11.80 33.36
C GLU A 188 28.11 12.23 32.48
N SER A 189 26.98 12.59 33.10
CA SER A 189 26.00 13.44 32.45
C SER A 189 26.47 14.90 32.56
N ALA A 190 27.17 15.38 31.53
CA ALA A 190 27.44 16.81 31.39
C ALA A 190 26.11 17.59 31.33
N PRO A 191 26.03 18.77 31.97
CA PRO A 191 24.76 19.46 32.22
C PRO A 191 24.03 20.04 30.99
N THR A 192 24.57 19.88 29.78
CA THR A 192 23.91 20.28 28.53
C THR A 192 24.37 19.38 27.38
N THR A 193 23.42 18.76 26.68
CA THR A 193 23.68 17.90 25.51
C THR A 193 23.74 18.74 24.24
N TYR A 194 24.46 18.27 23.21
CA TYR A 194 24.48 18.93 21.88
C TYR A 194 23.07 19.14 21.28
N LEU A 195 22.10 18.29 21.68
CA LEU A 195 20.68 18.42 21.34
C LEU A 195 20.02 19.64 21.98
N ASP A 196 20.38 20.01 23.22
CA ASP A 196 19.87 21.21 23.91
C ASP A 196 20.38 22.51 23.24
N GLN A 197 21.55 22.45 22.59
CA GLN A 197 22.08 23.59 21.83
C GLN A 197 21.38 23.77 20.48
N LEU A 198 20.92 22.68 19.85
CA LEU A 198 20.19 22.70 18.58
C LEU A 198 18.75 23.21 18.75
N GLU A 199 18.06 22.80 19.82
CA GLU A 199 16.71 23.31 20.14
C GLU A 199 16.72 24.83 20.34
N ASN A 200 17.80 25.39 20.87
CA ASN A 200 17.95 26.83 21.09
C ASN A 200 18.26 27.62 19.80
N PHE A 201 18.61 26.94 18.69
CA PHE A 201 18.87 27.55 17.38
C PHE A 201 17.63 27.59 16.47
N GLU A 202 16.68 26.65 16.61
CA GLU A 202 15.46 26.60 15.78
C GLU A 202 14.49 27.76 16.03
N ASP A 203 14.50 28.33 17.24
CA ASP A 203 13.62 29.47 17.59
C ASP A 203 14.09 30.83 17.00
N LEU A 204 15.32 30.92 16.47
CA LEU A 204 15.88 32.19 15.96
C LEU A 204 15.66 32.43 14.47
N ASP A 205 15.44 31.39 13.65
CA ASP A 205 15.36 31.50 12.18
C ASP A 205 14.12 30.77 11.58
N SER A 206 12.95 30.93 12.19
CA SER A 206 11.70 30.40 11.60
C SER A 206 11.28 31.21 10.36
N PHE A 207 11.57 30.68 9.17
CA PHE A 207 11.09 31.24 7.91
C PHE A 207 9.55 31.06 7.82
N THR A 208 8.81 32.16 7.88
CA THR A 208 7.38 32.16 7.57
C THR A 208 7.21 32.51 6.09
N PRO A 209 6.79 31.56 5.23
CA PRO A 209 6.55 31.88 3.83
C PRO A 209 5.43 32.94 3.75
N PRO A 210 5.59 33.99 2.94
CA PRO A 210 4.53 34.96 2.74
C PRO A 210 3.31 34.24 2.17
N ASN A 211 2.16 34.39 2.84
CA ASN A 211 0.91 33.81 2.37
C ASN A 211 0.51 34.53 1.06
N PRO A 212 0.50 33.85 -0.11
CA PRO A 212 0.13 34.50 -1.35
C PRO A 212 -1.34 34.92 -1.28
N ASP A 213 -1.61 36.21 -1.45
CA ASP A 213 -2.99 36.71 -1.53
C ASP A 213 -3.60 36.26 -2.85
N LEU A 214 -4.41 35.20 -2.78
CA LEU A 214 -5.25 34.77 -3.88
C LEU A 214 -6.41 35.78 -3.97
N GLY A 215 -6.17 36.89 -4.67
CA GLY A 215 -7.13 37.98 -4.84
C GLY A 215 -8.54 37.53 -5.24
N PRO A 216 -9.56 38.38 -5.06
CA PRO A 216 -10.96 37.98 -5.08
C PRO A 216 -11.37 37.22 -6.36
N THR A 217 -12.13 36.14 -6.15
CA THR A 217 -12.65 35.30 -7.23
C THR A 217 -13.77 36.03 -7.98
N ASP A 218 -13.43 36.59 -9.13
CA ASP A 218 -14.38 37.24 -10.03
C ASP A 218 -15.38 36.22 -10.64
N LYS A 219 -16.58 36.68 -10.98
CA LYS A 219 -17.65 35.88 -11.61
C LYS A 219 -17.16 35.20 -12.89
N ASN A 220 -16.29 35.86 -13.66
CA ASN A 220 -15.71 35.29 -14.88
C ASN A 220 -14.72 34.16 -14.59
N SER A 221 -13.93 34.28 -13.51
CA SER A 221 -13.01 33.22 -13.07
C SER A 221 -13.76 31.97 -12.61
N ARG A 222 -14.90 32.15 -11.92
CA ARG A 222 -15.78 31.04 -11.52
C ARG A 222 -16.39 30.34 -12.73
N LEU A 223 -16.84 31.10 -13.73
CA LEU A 223 -17.39 30.54 -14.97
C LEU A 223 -16.33 29.77 -15.75
N ALA A 224 -15.11 30.32 -15.88
CA ALA A 224 -13.98 29.65 -16.52
C ALA A 224 -13.61 28.33 -15.83
N THR A 225 -13.62 28.32 -14.49
CA THR A 225 -13.32 27.12 -13.69
C THR A 225 -14.39 26.04 -13.88
N LEU A 226 -15.67 26.43 -13.86
CA LEU A 226 -16.79 25.53 -14.14
C LEU A 226 -16.75 24.95 -15.56
N ALA A 227 -16.45 25.77 -16.57
CA ALA A 227 -16.35 25.32 -17.96
C ALA A 227 -15.18 24.33 -18.15
N THR A 228 -14.03 24.59 -17.51
CA THR A 228 -12.85 23.73 -17.61
C THR A 228 -13.07 22.37 -16.94
N VAL A 229 -13.54 22.38 -15.69
CA VAL A 229 -13.79 21.13 -14.93
C VAL A 229 -14.98 20.37 -15.50
N GLY A 230 -16.07 21.07 -15.85
CA GLY A 230 -17.26 20.48 -16.43
C GLY A 230 -17.02 19.89 -17.83
N GLY A 231 -16.22 20.56 -18.66
CA GLY A 231 -15.82 20.06 -19.98
C GLY A 231 -15.03 18.76 -19.90
N LEU A 232 -14.02 18.69 -19.01
CA LEU A 232 -13.27 17.45 -18.76
C LEU A 232 -14.14 16.32 -18.21
N LEU A 233 -15.02 16.62 -17.25
CA LEU A 233 -15.95 15.65 -16.69
C LEU A 233 -16.88 15.08 -17.77
N TYR A 234 -17.41 15.94 -18.66
CA TYR A 234 -18.29 15.51 -19.74
C TYR A 234 -17.57 14.59 -20.73
N ILE A 235 -16.33 14.94 -21.15
CA ILE A 235 -15.53 14.09 -22.03
C ILE A 235 -15.30 12.72 -21.37
N PHE A 236 -14.97 12.70 -20.08
CA PHE A 236 -14.75 11.47 -19.33
C PHE A 236 -16.02 10.60 -19.25
N ILE A 237 -17.19 11.20 -19.01
CA ILE A 237 -18.47 10.48 -18.98
C ILE A 237 -18.80 9.88 -20.35
N VAL A 238 -18.66 10.66 -21.43
CA VAL A 238 -18.98 10.17 -22.78
C VAL A 238 -18.01 9.05 -23.19
N GLN A 239 -16.71 9.15 -22.89
CA GLN A 239 -15.74 8.14 -23.31
C GLN A 239 -15.69 6.89 -22.42
N LEU A 240 -15.95 7.01 -21.12
CA LEU A 240 -15.81 5.87 -20.20
C LEU A 240 -17.16 5.20 -19.87
N LEU A 241 -18.26 5.95 -19.88
CA LEU A 241 -19.59 5.46 -19.49
C LEU A 241 -20.55 5.28 -20.67
N ASP A 242 -20.10 5.54 -21.91
CA ASP A 242 -20.90 5.45 -23.15
C ASP A 242 -22.26 6.18 -23.08
N PHE A 243 -22.32 7.20 -22.22
CA PHE A 243 -23.54 7.95 -21.92
C PHE A 243 -23.44 9.34 -22.52
N ASP A 244 -24.18 9.56 -23.61
CA ASP A 244 -24.25 10.86 -24.29
C ASP A 244 -25.62 11.54 -24.08
N PRO A 245 -25.72 12.47 -23.11
CA PRO A 245 -26.98 13.14 -22.82
C PRO A 245 -27.39 14.18 -23.88
N ILE A 246 -26.48 14.58 -24.78
CA ILE A 246 -26.72 15.64 -25.78
C ILE A 246 -26.76 15.08 -27.21
N GLY A 247 -26.28 13.86 -27.42
CA GLY A 247 -26.27 13.18 -28.73
C GLY A 247 -25.24 13.71 -29.72
N LEU A 248 -24.23 14.45 -29.23
CA LEU A 248 -23.19 15.12 -30.03
C LEU A 248 -21.78 14.58 -29.75
N GLY A 249 -21.65 13.47 -29.02
CA GLY A 249 -20.38 12.85 -28.63
C GLY A 249 -19.56 13.75 -27.69
N SER A 250 -18.24 13.59 -27.68
CA SER A 250 -17.34 14.34 -26.77
C SER A 250 -17.14 15.82 -27.15
N TRP A 251 -17.60 16.25 -28.34
CA TRP A 251 -17.35 17.59 -28.88
C TRP A 251 -17.80 18.76 -28.00
N PRO A 252 -19.00 18.74 -27.37
CA PRO A 252 -19.41 19.79 -26.45
C PRO A 252 -18.46 19.97 -25.25
N GLY A 253 -17.93 18.87 -24.70
CA GLY A 253 -16.97 18.93 -23.59
C GLY A 253 -15.61 19.49 -23.99
N ILE A 254 -15.14 19.17 -25.20
CA ILE A 254 -13.89 19.71 -25.75
C ILE A 254 -14.00 21.24 -25.93
N LEU A 255 -15.12 21.72 -26.49
CA LEU A 255 -15.37 23.15 -26.66
C LEU A 255 -15.47 23.88 -25.32
N ALA A 256 -16.15 23.30 -24.33
CA ALA A 256 -16.24 23.87 -22.98
C ALA A 256 -14.87 23.95 -22.29
N PHE A 257 -14.03 22.93 -22.45
CA PHE A 257 -12.68 22.90 -21.88
C PHE A 257 -11.76 23.96 -22.50
N ILE A 258 -11.70 24.02 -23.83
CA ILE A 258 -10.89 25.01 -24.56
C ILE A 258 -11.39 26.44 -24.27
N GLY A 259 -12.71 26.64 -24.27
CA GLY A 259 -13.32 27.92 -23.93
C GLY A 259 -13.02 28.37 -22.51
N GLY A 260 -13.03 27.46 -21.54
CA GLY A 260 -12.69 27.74 -20.14
C GLY A 260 -11.22 28.18 -19.97
N ILE A 261 -10.28 27.53 -20.66
CA ILE A 261 -8.86 27.92 -20.66
C ILE A 261 -8.66 29.28 -21.33
N ALA A 262 -9.24 29.49 -22.51
CA ALA A 262 -9.12 30.75 -23.23
C ALA A 262 -9.68 31.93 -22.41
N MET A 263 -10.82 31.73 -21.75
CA MET A 263 -11.42 32.75 -20.88
C MET A 263 -10.53 33.06 -19.67
N ARG A 264 -9.83 32.06 -19.13
CA ARG A 264 -8.90 32.24 -18.01
C ARG A 264 -7.68 33.08 -18.41
N ILE A 265 -7.08 32.78 -19.56
CA ILE A 265 -5.94 33.53 -20.12
C ILE A 265 -6.35 34.97 -20.43
N TRP A 266 -7.54 35.17 -21.02
CA TRP A 266 -8.05 36.50 -21.30
C TRP A 266 -8.32 37.30 -20.02
N SER A 267 -8.89 36.65 -18.99
CA SER A 267 -9.14 37.29 -17.70
C SER A 267 -7.87 37.62 -16.90
N SER A 268 -6.77 36.86 -17.07
CA SER A 268 -5.49 37.20 -16.45
C SER A 268 -4.80 38.33 -17.20
N ALA A 269 -4.85 38.34 -18.53
CA ALA A 269 -4.25 39.40 -19.34
C ALA A 269 -4.87 40.78 -19.09
N GLN A 270 -6.15 40.85 -18.71
CA GLN A 270 -6.80 42.11 -18.33
C GLN A 270 -6.50 42.57 -16.91
N ARG A 271 -6.10 41.66 -16.00
CA ARG A 271 -5.78 42.02 -14.61
C ARG A 271 -4.42 42.70 -14.50
N ASP A 272 -3.46 42.35 -15.37
CA ASP A 272 -2.13 42.95 -15.35
C ASP A 272 -2.14 44.43 -15.81
N GLU A 273 -3.14 44.87 -16.58
CA GLU A 273 -3.29 46.29 -16.97
C GLU A 273 -3.79 47.18 -15.81
N ASP A 274 -4.45 46.61 -14.80
CA ASP A 274 -5.03 47.35 -13.66
C ASP A 274 -4.11 47.39 -12.42
N VAL A 275 -3.00 46.63 -12.40
CA VAL A 275 -2.13 46.44 -11.22
C VAL A 275 -0.81 47.23 -11.30
N ASP A 276 -0.54 47.93 -12.41
CA ASP A 276 0.70 48.75 -12.56
C ASP A 276 0.63 50.11 -11.82
N GLU A 277 -0.41 50.35 -11.01
CA GLU A 277 -0.50 51.47 -10.07
C GLU A 277 -0.53 50.98 -8.60
N GLY A 278 0.65 50.63 -8.07
CA GLY A 278 0.95 50.87 -6.66
C GLY A 278 1.41 49.68 -5.82
N ASP A 279 2.56 49.90 -5.18
CA ASP A 279 3.04 49.25 -3.95
C ASP A 279 3.66 47.86 -4.11
N ASP A 280 4.89 47.85 -4.63
CA ASP A 280 5.83 46.73 -4.52
C ASP A 280 6.18 46.57 -3.02
N GLY A 281 5.44 45.69 -2.35
CA GLY A 281 5.33 45.53 -0.89
C GLY A 281 6.58 45.07 -0.14
N ALA A 282 7.72 45.73 -0.34
CA ALA A 282 8.90 45.59 0.49
C ALA A 282 8.82 46.53 1.70
N LYS A 283 8.28 46.04 2.82
CA LYS A 283 8.54 46.65 4.13
C LYS A 283 9.76 45.99 4.76
N ILE A 284 10.80 46.80 4.98
CA ILE A 284 12.00 46.46 5.77
C ILE A 284 11.61 46.18 7.21
#